data_AF-A0A9D1I8V4-F1
#
_entry.id   AF-A0A9D1I8V4-F1
#
_cell.length_a   1.000
_cell.length_b   1.000
_cell.length_c   1.000
_cell.angle_alpha   90.00
_cell.angle_beta   90.00
_cell.angle_gamma   90.00
#
_symmetry.space_group_name_H-M   'P 1'
#
loop_
_entity.id
_entity.type
_entity.pdbx_description
1 polymer ?
#
loop_
_entity_poly.entity_id
_entity_poly.type
_entity_poly.pdbx_seq_one_letter_code
_entity_poly.pdbx_strand_id
1 'polypeptide(L)'
;MTLGIFDGHCDTLTTLKEHEHLYDAQRHFNFKQAEEYPYFTQVLAVWVDAAREDVDRKVERFIGKFYEELARNPSVTQIKTRQDMERCRKGVNVILGIEGGEALGRELGRVEAFYKKGVRLITLTWNNPYAISDTCVKTADRLNGETDYAGGLTHFGRDVLREMNRFGIMADVSHLSDKGFYD
;
A
#
# COMPACT_ATOMS: atom_id res chain seq x y z
N MET A 1 11.33 -13.14 26.72
CA MET A 1 11.18 -13.40 25.29
C MET A 1 10.82 -12.08 24.63
N THR A 2 11.71 -11.52 23.81
CA THR A 2 11.38 -10.34 23.00
C THR A 2 10.44 -10.79 21.89
N LEU A 3 9.24 -10.20 21.85
CA LEU A 3 8.24 -10.47 20.84
C LEU A 3 8.70 -9.87 19.51
N GLY A 4 8.50 -10.58 18.40
CA GLY A 4 8.68 -9.99 17.08
C GLY A 4 7.49 -9.08 16.73
N ILE A 5 7.73 -8.10 15.86
CA ILE A 5 6.72 -7.12 15.42
C ILE A 5 6.31 -7.41 13.98
N PHE A 6 5.01 -7.29 13.72
CA PHE A 6 4.46 -7.15 12.38
C PHE A 6 3.63 -5.87 12.41
N ASP A 7 4.09 -4.84 11.71
CA ASP A 7 3.38 -3.58 11.58
C ASP A 7 2.70 -3.49 10.21
N GLY A 8 1.40 -3.16 10.25
CA GLY A 8 0.50 -3.28 9.12
C GLY A 8 0.53 -2.10 8.15
N HIS A 9 1.14 -0.97 8.53
CA HIS A 9 1.16 0.24 7.70
C HIS A 9 2.24 1.23 8.15
N CYS A 10 2.98 1.81 7.21
CA CYS A 10 3.87 2.93 7.48
C CYS A 10 4.12 3.78 6.22
N ASP A 11 3.99 5.09 6.39
CA ASP A 11 4.15 6.08 5.32
C ASP A 11 5.59 6.56 5.14
N THR A 12 6.55 6.10 5.95
CA THR A 12 7.91 6.65 5.97
C THR A 12 8.50 6.74 4.56
N LEU A 13 8.34 5.69 3.74
CA LEU A 13 8.82 5.62 2.35
C LEU A 13 8.42 6.84 1.50
N THR A 14 7.16 7.29 1.59
CA THR A 14 6.64 8.40 0.78
C THR A 14 6.96 9.77 1.36
N THR A 15 7.39 9.83 2.62
CA THR A 15 7.86 11.06 3.27
C THR A 15 9.34 11.36 3.08
N LEU A 16 10.10 10.43 2.50
CA LEU A 16 11.54 10.62 2.28
C LEU A 16 11.81 11.69 1.22
N LYS A 17 12.74 12.57 1.53
CA LYS A 17 13.40 13.43 0.54
C LYS A 17 14.42 12.62 -0.25
N GLU A 18 14.86 13.15 -1.39
CA GLU A 18 15.75 12.45 -2.32
C GLU A 18 17.06 11.94 -1.68
N HIS A 19 17.64 12.72 -0.77
CA HIS A 19 18.88 12.38 -0.05
C HIS A 19 18.66 11.59 1.26
N GLU A 20 17.40 11.38 1.67
CA GLU A 20 17.08 10.61 2.88
C GLU A 20 16.95 9.12 2.54
N HIS A 21 17.29 8.26 3.50
CA HIS A 21 17.32 6.81 3.34
C HIS A 21 16.54 6.12 4.46
N LEU A 22 15.91 4.99 4.15
CA LEU A 22 15.09 4.23 5.09
C LEU A 22 15.89 3.67 6.28
N TYR A 23 17.21 3.55 6.14
CA TYR A 23 18.03 2.97 7.20
C TYR A 23 18.03 3.79 8.49
N ASP A 24 18.16 5.11 8.39
CA ASP A 24 18.31 6.03 9.52
C ASP A 24 17.43 7.29 9.42
N ALA A 25 16.40 7.25 8.57
CA ALA A 25 15.41 8.31 8.42
C ALA A 25 14.92 8.80 9.80
N GLN A 26 14.91 10.12 9.96
CA GLN A 26 14.36 10.79 11.15
C GLN A 26 12.82 10.83 11.05
N ARG A 27 12.21 9.64 11.17
CA ARG A 27 10.76 9.36 11.19
C ARG A 27 10.47 8.35 12.30
N HIS A 28 9.20 8.00 12.49
CA HIS A 28 8.81 7.00 13.51
C HIS A 28 9.28 5.57 13.18
N PHE A 29 9.66 5.29 11.93
CA PHE A 29 10.21 4.02 11.50
C PHE A 29 11.48 4.26 10.67
N ASN A 30 12.49 3.43 10.90
CA ASN A 30 13.65 3.23 10.02
C ASN A 30 14.22 1.82 10.26
N PHE A 31 15.05 1.32 9.34
CA PHE A 31 15.58 -0.05 9.47
C PHE A 31 16.48 -0.22 10.69
N LYS A 32 17.28 0.79 11.06
CA LYS A 32 18.17 0.74 12.23
C LYS A 32 17.41 0.50 13.54
N GLN A 33 16.24 1.12 13.72
CA GLN A 33 15.37 0.89 14.88
C GLN A 33 14.71 -0.50 14.80
N ALA A 34 14.31 -0.93 13.60
CA ALA A 34 13.70 -2.24 13.41
C ALA A 34 14.67 -3.40 13.74
N GLU A 35 15.98 -3.20 13.57
CA GLU A 35 17.03 -4.16 13.92
C GLU A 35 17.16 -4.44 15.43
N GLU A 36 16.60 -3.59 16.29
CA GLU A 36 16.56 -3.83 17.75
C GLU A 36 15.63 -5.00 18.12
N TYR A 37 14.76 -5.40 17.19
CA TYR A 37 13.84 -6.51 17.37
C TYR A 37 14.41 -7.79 16.75
N PRO A 38 14.20 -8.97 17.37
CA PRO A 38 14.61 -10.25 16.76
C PRO A 38 14.00 -10.47 15.38
N TYR A 39 12.79 -9.95 15.17
CA TYR A 39 12.02 -9.99 13.94
C TYR A 39 11.13 -8.75 13.85
N PHE A 40 11.19 -8.06 12.72
CA PHE A 40 10.31 -6.93 12.39
C PHE A 40 9.84 -7.06 10.94
N THR A 41 8.53 -7.02 10.71
CA THR A 41 7.97 -6.87 9.36
C THR A 41 7.20 -5.57 9.27
N GLN A 42 7.48 -4.78 8.24
CA GLN A 42 6.81 -3.52 7.97
C GLN A 42 6.09 -3.57 6.62
N VAL A 43 4.80 -3.24 6.58
CA VAL A 43 4.17 -2.83 5.33
C VAL A 43 4.55 -1.38 5.06
N LEU A 44 5.25 -1.14 3.95
CA LEU A 44 5.60 0.21 3.47
C LEU A 44 4.58 0.62 2.42
N ALA A 45 3.73 1.57 2.78
CA ALA A 45 2.65 2.03 1.93
C ALA A 45 3.13 3.12 0.98
N VAL A 46 2.83 2.95 -0.31
CA VAL A 46 2.98 3.99 -1.32
C VAL A 46 1.65 4.73 -1.44
N TRP A 47 1.53 5.81 -0.69
CA TRP A 47 0.47 6.79 -0.81
C TRP A 47 0.89 7.98 -1.67
N VAL A 48 -0.03 8.47 -2.50
CA VAL A 48 0.15 9.72 -3.24
C VAL A 48 -1.12 10.56 -3.14
N ASP A 49 -0.94 11.86 -2.92
CA ASP A 49 -2.06 12.80 -2.94
C ASP A 49 -2.65 12.91 -4.36
N ALA A 50 -3.85 12.35 -4.52
CA ALA A 50 -4.57 12.29 -5.78
C ALA A 50 -5.12 13.64 -6.26
N ALA A 51 -5.22 14.64 -5.38
CA ALA A 51 -5.58 16.01 -5.78
C ALA A 51 -4.44 16.70 -6.56
N ARG A 52 -3.28 16.06 -6.69
CA ARG A 52 -2.11 16.59 -7.39
C ARG A 52 -1.87 15.86 -8.70
N GLU A 53 -1.42 16.62 -9.69
CA GLU A 53 -0.94 16.09 -10.98
C GLU A 53 0.16 15.02 -10.79
N ASP A 54 0.33 14.18 -11.80
CA ASP A 54 1.41 13.17 -11.91
C ASP A 54 1.35 12.01 -10.89
N VAL A 55 0.16 11.50 -10.56
CA VAL A 55 -0.05 10.30 -9.72
C VAL A 55 0.88 9.15 -10.15
N ASP A 56 0.83 8.77 -11.43
CA ASP A 56 1.61 7.66 -11.98
C ASP A 56 3.12 7.87 -11.76
N ARG A 57 3.64 9.05 -12.13
CA ARG A 57 5.06 9.37 -11.96
C ARG A 57 5.50 9.26 -10.50
N LYS A 58 4.66 9.71 -9.56
CA LYS A 58 4.97 9.65 -8.12
C LYS A 58 4.96 8.24 -7.58
N VAL A 59 3.97 7.42 -7.96
CA VAL A 59 3.91 6.00 -7.58
C VAL A 59 5.14 5.27 -8.09
N GLU A 60 5.49 5.44 -9.38
CA GLU A 60 6.69 4.85 -9.97
C GLU A 60 7.96 5.29 -9.25
N ARG A 61 8.08 6.58 -8.91
CA ARG A 61 9.22 7.10 -8.15
C ARG A 61 9.34 6.43 -6.79
N PHE A 62 8.24 6.25 -6.05
CA PHE A 62 8.30 5.63 -4.72
C PHE A 62 8.53 4.12 -4.76
N ILE A 63 8.01 3.42 -5.77
CA ILE A 63 8.37 2.02 -6.02
C ILE A 63 9.86 1.91 -6.38
N GLY A 64 10.37 2.81 -7.22
CA GLY A 64 11.81 2.90 -7.52
C GLY A 64 12.65 3.11 -6.27
N LYS A 65 12.29 4.11 -5.45
CA LYS A 65 12.93 4.39 -4.17
C LYS A 65 12.91 3.18 -3.23
N PHE A 66 11.80 2.44 -3.15
CA PHE A 66 11.72 1.21 -2.37
C PHE A 66 12.80 0.20 -2.78
N TYR A 67 12.97 -0.05 -4.09
CA TYR A 67 14.00 -0.97 -4.57
C TYR A 67 15.42 -0.44 -4.42
N GLU A 68 15.64 0.87 -4.54
CA GLU A 68 16.93 1.50 -4.22
C GLU A 68 17.32 1.30 -2.76
N GLU A 69 16.36 1.46 -1.83
CA GLU A 69 16.59 1.24 -0.40
C GLU A 69 16.88 -0.23 -0.10
N LEU A 70 16.20 -1.18 -0.75
CA LEU A 70 16.53 -2.61 -0.61
C LEU A 70 17.92 -2.94 -1.15
N ALA A 71 18.33 -2.35 -2.28
CA ALA A 71 19.66 -2.56 -2.84
C ALA A 71 20.77 -2.05 -1.91
N ARG A 72 20.51 -0.98 -1.15
CA ARG A 72 21.42 -0.42 -0.14
C ARG A 72 21.45 -1.22 1.16
N ASN A 73 20.39 -1.96 1.45
CA ASN A 73 20.20 -2.69 2.71
C ASN A 73 19.97 -4.18 2.45
N PRO A 74 21.00 -4.94 2.03
CA PRO A 74 20.85 -6.35 1.62
C PRO A 74 20.45 -7.30 2.76
N SER A 75 20.52 -6.85 4.02
CA SER A 75 19.98 -7.57 5.18
C SER A 75 18.45 -7.52 5.26
N VAL A 76 17.80 -6.56 4.60
CA VAL A 76 16.35 -6.38 4.58
C VAL A 76 15.74 -7.24 3.48
N THR A 77 14.76 -8.06 3.83
CA THR A 77 14.11 -8.98 2.88
C THR A 77 12.72 -8.48 2.48
N GLN A 78 12.46 -8.39 1.17
CA GLN A 78 11.09 -8.19 0.68
C GLN A 78 10.30 -9.50 0.74
N ILE A 79 9.10 -9.44 1.31
CA ILE A 79 8.13 -10.52 1.29
C ILE A 79 7.20 -10.35 0.08
N LYS A 80 7.16 -11.36 -0.78
CA LYS A 80 6.25 -11.43 -1.94
C LYS A 80 5.39 -12.69 -1.97
N THR A 81 5.69 -13.67 -1.15
CA THR A 81 5.01 -14.96 -1.14
C THR A 81 4.80 -15.44 0.29
N ARG A 82 3.89 -16.40 0.44
CA ARG A 82 3.75 -17.14 1.71
C ARG A 82 5.07 -17.79 2.14
N GLN A 83 5.86 -18.31 1.19
CA GLN A 83 7.14 -18.92 1.50
C GLN A 83 8.15 -17.88 2.03
N ASP A 84 8.11 -16.65 1.52
CA ASP A 84 8.93 -15.56 2.06
C ASP A 84 8.53 -15.29 3.52
N MET A 85 7.23 -15.18 3.81
CA MET A 85 6.72 -15.00 5.19
C MET A 85 7.16 -16.09 6.16
N GLU A 86 7.25 -17.35 5.70
CA GLU A 86 7.70 -18.48 6.52
C GLU A 86 9.21 -18.43 6.79
N ARG A 87 10.01 -17.90 5.86
CA ARG A 87 11.47 -17.73 5.98
C ARG A 87 11.86 -16.48 6.75
N CYS A 88 11.07 -15.42 6.62
CA CYS A 88 11.23 -14.13 7.27
C CYS A 88 10.72 -14.19 8.71
N ARG A 89 11.37 -14.99 9.57
CA ARG A 89 11.10 -15.10 11.02
C ARG A 89 12.18 -14.42 11.87
N LYS A 90 13.04 -13.64 11.23
CA LYS A 90 14.17 -12.93 11.84
C LYS A 90 14.50 -11.67 11.03
N GLY A 91 15.21 -10.74 11.65
CA GLY A 91 15.68 -9.53 11.00
C GLY A 91 14.54 -8.63 10.53
N VAL A 92 14.88 -7.69 9.65
CA VAL A 92 13.95 -6.69 9.11
C VAL A 92 13.41 -7.16 7.76
N ASN A 93 12.09 -7.13 7.63
CA ASN A 93 11.39 -7.57 6.43
C ASN A 93 10.37 -6.52 6.02
N VAL A 94 10.08 -6.45 4.72
CA VAL A 94 9.16 -5.44 4.20
C VAL A 94 8.16 -6.03 3.23
N ILE A 95 6.94 -5.50 3.25
CA ILE A 95 5.90 -5.74 2.24
C ILE A 95 5.65 -4.40 1.55
N LEU A 96 5.63 -4.40 0.22
CA LEU A 96 5.28 -3.21 -0.56
C LEU A 96 3.76 -3.13 -0.72
N GLY A 97 3.17 -2.02 -0.26
CA GLY A 97 1.74 -1.72 -0.39
C GLY A 97 1.49 -0.48 -1.25
N ILE A 98 0.29 -0.38 -1.81
CA ILE A 98 -0.26 0.85 -2.37
C ILE A 98 -1.40 1.30 -1.47
N GLU A 99 -1.42 2.57 -1.09
CA GLU A 99 -2.53 3.17 -0.33
C GLU A 99 -3.30 4.13 -1.22
N GLY A 100 -4.58 3.82 -1.45
CA GLY A 100 -5.47 4.60 -2.30
C GLY A 100 -5.67 3.99 -3.69
N GLY A 101 -6.92 4.01 -4.15
CA GLY A 101 -7.33 3.49 -5.45
C GLY A 101 -6.83 4.31 -6.63
N GLU A 102 -6.32 5.51 -6.38
CA GLU A 102 -5.93 6.48 -7.41
C GLU A 102 -4.72 6.03 -8.22
N ALA A 103 -3.82 5.25 -7.61
CA ALA A 103 -2.73 4.59 -8.32
C ALA A 103 -3.21 3.61 -9.41
N LEU A 104 -4.38 2.99 -9.21
CA LEU A 104 -5.01 2.10 -10.19
C LEU A 104 -5.80 2.86 -11.27
N GLY A 105 -6.05 4.16 -11.09
CA GLY A 105 -6.86 4.93 -12.03
C GLY A 105 -8.21 4.26 -12.31
N ARG A 106 -8.57 4.16 -13.59
CA ARG A 106 -9.72 3.38 -14.09
C ARG A 106 -9.30 2.20 -14.97
N GLU A 107 -8.10 1.65 -14.69
CA GLU A 107 -7.47 0.65 -15.54
C GLU A 107 -7.24 -0.66 -14.77
N LEU A 108 -8.08 -1.67 -15.02
CA LEU A 108 -8.02 -2.95 -14.30
C LEU A 108 -6.64 -3.64 -14.42
N GLY A 109 -6.00 -3.52 -15.59
CA GLY A 109 -4.68 -4.12 -15.85
C GLY A 109 -3.55 -3.58 -14.94
N ARG A 110 -3.75 -2.47 -14.23
CA ARG A 110 -2.78 -1.96 -13.27
C ARG A 110 -2.63 -2.85 -12.04
N VAL A 111 -3.64 -3.66 -11.70
CA VAL A 111 -3.53 -4.66 -10.63
C VAL A 111 -2.42 -5.66 -10.96
N GLU A 112 -2.41 -6.20 -12.18
CA GLU A 112 -1.34 -7.09 -12.64
C GLU A 112 0.02 -6.37 -12.69
N ALA A 113 0.03 -5.12 -13.18
CA ALA A 113 1.26 -4.35 -13.28
C ALA A 113 1.90 -4.14 -11.90
N PHE A 114 1.12 -3.78 -10.88
CA PHE A 114 1.61 -3.63 -9.51
C PHE A 114 2.01 -4.96 -8.88
N TYR A 115 1.26 -6.04 -9.14
CA TYR A 115 1.68 -7.38 -8.70
C TYR A 115 3.08 -7.75 -9.23
N LYS A 116 3.33 -7.51 -10.52
CA LYS A 116 4.64 -7.75 -11.17
C LYS A 116 5.74 -6.86 -10.58
N LYS A 117 5.40 -5.65 -10.12
CA LYS A 117 6.30 -4.74 -9.39
C LYS A 117 6.48 -5.12 -7.92
N GLY A 118 5.92 -6.22 -7.45
CA GLY A 118 6.12 -6.74 -6.09
C GLY A 118 5.16 -6.19 -5.04
N VAL A 119 4.12 -5.44 -5.42
CA VAL A 119 3.04 -5.01 -4.52
C VAL A 119 2.24 -6.23 -4.06
N ARG A 120 1.92 -6.29 -2.77
CA ARG A 120 1.13 -7.40 -2.17
C ARG A 120 -0.06 -6.95 -1.33
N LEU A 121 -0.24 -5.65 -1.18
CA LEU A 121 -1.38 -5.04 -0.50
C LEU A 121 -1.82 -3.80 -1.27
N ILE A 122 -3.11 -3.62 -1.47
CA ILE A 122 -3.69 -2.40 -2.04
C ILE A 122 -4.88 -1.97 -1.17
N THR A 123 -4.84 -0.74 -0.66
CA THR A 123 -5.98 -0.09 0.00
C THR A 123 -6.94 0.42 -1.06
N LEU A 124 -8.21 0.02 -0.98
CA LEU A 124 -9.20 0.24 -2.05
C LEU A 124 -9.55 1.72 -2.28
N THR A 125 -9.44 2.52 -1.23
CA THR A 125 -9.71 3.97 -1.24
C THR A 125 -8.88 4.63 -0.15
N TRP A 126 -8.71 5.94 -0.23
CA TRP A 126 -8.20 6.73 0.90
C TRP A 126 -9.33 7.61 1.46
N ASN A 127 -9.00 8.78 1.99
CA ASN A 127 -9.92 9.76 2.57
C ASN A 127 -10.76 10.53 1.53
N ASN A 128 -10.51 10.32 0.23
CA ASN A 128 -11.37 10.80 -0.85
C ASN A 128 -11.94 9.57 -1.56
N PRO A 129 -13.21 9.61 -1.98
CA PRO A 129 -13.74 8.53 -2.76
C PRO A 129 -13.17 8.58 -4.18
N TYR A 130 -13.02 7.40 -4.78
CA TYR A 130 -12.44 7.27 -6.11
C TYR A 130 -13.17 6.19 -6.91
N ALA A 131 -12.75 5.96 -8.16
CA ALA A 131 -13.40 5.04 -9.09
C ALA A 131 -13.69 3.63 -8.55
N ILE A 132 -13.02 3.20 -7.47
CA ILE A 132 -13.16 1.89 -6.83
C ILE A 132 -14.25 1.89 -5.75
N SER A 133 -14.28 2.88 -4.85
CA SER A 133 -15.18 2.90 -3.69
C SER A 133 -15.38 4.28 -3.09
N ASP A 134 -16.45 4.41 -2.31
CA ASP A 134 -16.64 5.48 -1.32
C ASP A 134 -15.80 5.27 -0.05
N THR A 135 -15.59 6.35 0.71
CA THR A 135 -14.73 6.45 1.90
C THR A 135 -15.53 6.62 3.21
N CYS A 136 -14.91 6.31 4.36
CA CYS A 136 -15.50 6.55 5.67
C CYS A 136 -15.45 8.04 6.10
N VAL A 137 -14.76 8.89 5.35
CA VAL A 137 -14.64 10.32 5.65
C VAL A 137 -15.93 11.07 5.33
N LYS A 138 -16.62 11.53 6.38
CA LYS A 138 -17.93 12.19 6.29
C LYS A 138 -17.95 13.49 5.48
N THR A 139 -16.82 14.20 5.43
CA THR A 139 -16.68 15.49 4.73
C THR A 139 -16.27 15.34 3.28
N ALA A 140 -15.98 14.13 2.81
CA ALA A 140 -15.64 13.92 1.42
C ALA A 140 -16.91 14.03 0.56
N ASP A 141 -16.79 14.66 -0.60
CA ASP A 141 -17.85 14.65 -1.61
C ASP A 141 -18.06 13.21 -2.06
N ARG A 142 -19.14 12.59 -1.58
CA ARG A 142 -19.50 11.24 -2.01
C ARG A 142 -19.62 11.21 -3.53
N LEU A 143 -19.34 10.05 -4.10
CA LEU A 143 -19.60 9.78 -5.51
C LEU A 143 -21.12 9.75 -5.74
N ASN A 144 -21.77 10.91 -5.78
CA ASN A 144 -23.22 11.04 -5.93
C ASN A 144 -23.56 11.58 -7.32
N GLY A 145 -24.52 10.95 -8.01
CA GLY A 145 -25.40 11.65 -8.95
C GLY A 145 -25.31 11.32 -10.45
N GLU A 146 -24.24 10.71 -10.96
CA GLU A 146 -24.11 10.48 -12.43
C GLU A 146 -23.59 9.09 -12.83
N THR A 147 -23.39 8.20 -11.86
CA THR A 147 -22.79 6.87 -12.03
C THR A 147 -23.40 5.92 -10.99
N ASP A 148 -23.45 4.61 -11.25
CA ASP A 148 -24.09 3.56 -10.43
C ASP A 148 -23.43 3.38 -9.02
N TYR A 149 -23.38 4.43 -8.22
CA TYR A 149 -22.65 4.50 -6.96
C TYR A 149 -23.62 4.70 -5.80
N ALA A 150 -23.72 3.69 -4.95
CA ALA A 150 -24.63 3.67 -3.79
C ALA A 150 -23.91 4.00 -2.47
N GLY A 151 -22.72 4.61 -2.52
CA GLY A 151 -21.88 4.90 -1.36
C GLY A 151 -21.10 3.69 -0.81
N GLY A 152 -20.72 2.74 -1.68
CA GLY A 152 -19.94 1.54 -1.38
C GLY A 152 -19.01 1.20 -2.55
N LEU A 153 -18.77 -0.09 -2.80
CA LEU A 153 -17.97 -0.53 -3.94
C LEU A 153 -18.68 -0.22 -5.26
N THR A 154 -17.93 0.27 -6.23
CA THR A 154 -18.43 0.48 -7.59
C THR A 154 -18.41 -0.83 -8.39
N HIS A 155 -19.05 -0.86 -9.58
CA HIS A 155 -18.87 -2.00 -10.50
C HIS A 155 -17.39 -2.25 -10.84
N PHE A 156 -16.65 -1.17 -11.14
CA PHE A 156 -15.21 -1.23 -11.37
C PHE A 156 -14.45 -1.70 -10.12
N GLY A 157 -14.82 -1.25 -8.92
CA GLY A 157 -14.18 -1.66 -7.68
C GLY A 157 -14.38 -3.14 -7.36
N ARG A 158 -15.56 -3.70 -7.69
CA ARG A 158 -15.79 -5.15 -7.63
C ARG A 158 -14.90 -5.91 -8.61
N ASP A 159 -14.70 -5.39 -9.81
CA ASP A 159 -13.78 -6.00 -10.78
C ASP A 159 -12.33 -5.93 -10.31
N VAL A 160 -11.91 -4.80 -9.73
CA VAL A 160 -10.59 -4.65 -9.10
C VAL A 160 -10.40 -5.68 -7.99
N LEU A 161 -11.36 -5.86 -7.09
CA LEU A 161 -11.28 -6.88 -6.03
C LEU A 161 -11.18 -8.30 -6.56
N ARG A 162 -11.92 -8.64 -7.62
CA ARG A 162 -11.80 -9.94 -8.29
C ARG A 162 -10.39 -10.13 -8.86
N GLU A 163 -9.82 -9.10 -9.46
CA GLU A 163 -8.48 -9.14 -10.03
C GLU A 163 -7.39 -9.23 -8.95
N MET A 164 -7.55 -8.50 -7.84
CA MET A 164 -6.67 -8.62 -6.66
C MET A 164 -6.69 -10.04 -6.10
N ASN A 165 -7.89 -10.63 -5.95
CA ASN A 165 -8.04 -12.03 -5.54
C ASN A 165 -7.37 -13.00 -6.52
N ARG A 166 -7.48 -12.76 -7.83
CA ARG A 166 -6.83 -13.58 -8.88
C ARG A 166 -5.30 -13.60 -8.73
N PHE A 167 -4.69 -12.47 -8.38
CA PHE A 167 -3.24 -12.36 -8.17
C PHE A 167 -2.78 -12.65 -6.74
N GLY A 168 -3.71 -12.75 -5.78
CA GLY A 168 -3.37 -12.89 -4.36
C GLY A 168 -2.79 -11.61 -3.74
N ILE A 169 -3.26 -10.44 -4.18
CA ILE A 169 -3.01 -9.16 -3.50
C ILE A 169 -4.02 -9.00 -2.37
N MET A 170 -3.54 -8.66 -1.17
CA MET A 170 -4.41 -8.37 -0.03
C MET A 170 -5.18 -7.07 -0.25
N ALA A 171 -6.50 -7.14 -0.10
CA ALA A 171 -7.35 -5.96 -0.04
C ALA A 171 -7.28 -5.35 1.36
N ASP A 172 -6.81 -4.11 1.43
CA ASP A 172 -6.90 -3.31 2.64
C ASP A 172 -8.19 -2.46 2.61
N VAL A 173 -8.98 -2.65 3.67
CA VAL A 173 -10.29 -2.02 3.87
C VAL A 173 -10.22 -0.82 4.81
N SER A 174 -9.02 -0.40 5.20
CA SER A 174 -8.81 0.90 5.82
C SER A 174 -9.36 2.01 4.92
N HIS A 175 -9.88 3.08 5.53
CA HIS A 175 -10.56 4.20 4.87
C HIS A 175 -11.89 3.88 4.15
N LEU A 176 -12.24 2.61 3.98
CA LEU A 176 -13.44 2.21 3.25
C LEU A 176 -14.71 2.64 3.99
N SER A 177 -15.73 3.07 3.24
CA SER A 177 -17.06 3.29 3.81
C SER A 177 -17.62 2.00 4.42
N ASP A 178 -18.48 2.12 5.46
CA ASP A 178 -19.15 0.97 6.08
C ASP A 178 -19.85 0.10 5.04
N LYS A 179 -20.55 0.72 4.08
CA LYS A 179 -21.23 -0.02 3.01
C LYS A 179 -20.23 -0.78 2.14
N GLY A 180 -19.13 -0.14 1.73
CA GLY A 180 -18.10 -0.80 0.93
C GLY A 180 -17.44 -1.97 1.67
N PHE A 181 -17.31 -1.89 3.00
CA PHE A 181 -16.79 -2.99 3.82
C PHE A 181 -17.70 -4.24 3.80
N TYR A 182 -19.03 -4.05 3.70
CA TYR A 182 -20.00 -5.14 3.68
C TYR A 182 -20.38 -5.63 2.26
N ASP A 183 -20.01 -4.91 1.20
CA ASP A 183 -20.24 -5.31 -0.20
C ASP A 183 -19.37 -6.52 -0.61
#